data_AF-A0A3P7DZ36-F1
#
_entry.id   AF-A0A3P7DZ36-F1
#
_cell.length_a   1.000
_cell.length_b   1.000
_cell.length_c   1.000
_cell.angle_alpha   90.00
_cell.angle_beta   90.00
_cell.angle_gamma   90.00
#
_symmetry.space_group_name_H-M   'P 1'
#
loop_
_entity.id
_entity.type
_entity.pdbx_description
1 polymer ?
#
loop_
_entity_poly.entity_id
_entity_poly.type
_entity_poly.pdbx_seq_one_letter_code
_entity_poly.pdbx_strand_id
1 'polypeptide(L)'
;MYITGIEDDETNSCSICFEAYTVSGSHRIVCLKCGHLFGQSCIERWIRTEKVAKCPQCKAKARLTDIRRLYVRAIKALDTTELECLKQVNNAYRAENDSLRIENQRLKEKIIKDGKHNPYKAEMERLSIENAQLKAKIAVQEKLASKLRSAAPPAAKMMKGAYFSLLAGPTLHLSSEPGSRSLDTNGEHFVVACKITANGRDDTVIPVHSRKPRCCKFSPFNHQIVLSTGEDHTLCVTSFDEHPRVQHRIPLPSSGWCCCWLSESDVAVGL
;
A
#
# COMPACT_ATOMS: atom_id res chain seq x y z
N MET A 1 -17.30 -8.92 28.22
CA MET A 1 -18.35 -9.82 27.70
C MET A 1 -17.94 -11.22 28.13
N TYR A 2 -18.42 -11.67 29.30
CA TYR A 2 -18.17 -13.04 29.77
C TYR A 2 -19.26 -13.90 29.15
N ILE A 3 -18.89 -14.80 28.24
CA ILE A 3 -19.82 -15.83 27.75
C ILE A 3 -20.00 -16.80 28.91
N THR A 4 -21.17 -16.72 29.54
CA THR A 4 -21.66 -17.66 30.53
C THR A 4 -21.68 -19.05 29.91
N GLY A 5 -21.10 -20.04 30.61
CA GLY A 5 -21.06 -21.42 30.18
C GLY A 5 -22.46 -21.91 29.84
N ILE A 6 -22.60 -22.47 28.64
CA ILE A 6 -23.78 -23.23 28.24
C ILE A 6 -23.87 -24.41 29.22
N GLU A 7 -24.98 -24.49 29.96
CA GLU A 7 -25.28 -25.62 30.85
C GLU A 7 -25.41 -26.88 29.98
N ASP A 8 -24.32 -27.65 29.93
CA ASP A 8 -24.10 -28.83 29.09
C ASP A 8 -24.78 -30.09 29.68
N ASP A 9 -26.01 -29.95 30.17
CA ASP A 9 -26.71 -31.04 30.89
C ASP A 9 -27.19 -32.13 29.93
N GLU A 10 -27.39 -31.82 28.64
CA GLU A 10 -27.79 -32.83 27.66
C GLU A 10 -26.67 -33.84 27.35
N THR A 11 -25.39 -33.44 27.39
CA THR A 11 -24.28 -34.33 26.97
C THR A 11 -23.87 -35.35 28.02
N ASN A 12 -24.28 -35.17 29.29
CA ASN A 12 -23.99 -36.08 30.39
C ASN A 12 -25.18 -36.96 30.82
N SER A 13 -26.18 -37.08 29.94
CA SER A 13 -27.37 -37.90 30.18
C SER A 13 -27.43 -39.12 29.27
N CYS A 14 -28.02 -40.20 29.78
CA CYS A 14 -28.28 -41.42 29.03
C CYS A 14 -29.37 -41.18 28.00
N SER A 15 -29.08 -41.35 26.71
CA SER A 15 -30.06 -41.14 25.62
C SER A 15 -31.27 -42.09 25.60
N ILE A 16 -31.33 -43.08 26.51
CA ILE A 16 -32.46 -44.01 26.64
C ILE A 16 -33.48 -43.55 27.69
N CYS A 17 -33.02 -43.03 28.84
CA CYS A 17 -33.88 -42.61 29.95
C CYS A 17 -33.77 -41.12 30.31
N PHE A 18 -32.83 -40.41 29.69
CA PHE A 18 -32.51 -38.99 29.93
C PHE A 18 -32.01 -38.68 31.35
N GLU A 19 -31.64 -39.69 32.12
CA GLU A 19 -31.04 -39.53 33.45
C GLU A 19 -29.51 -39.34 33.35
N ALA A 20 -28.93 -38.60 34.30
CA ALA A 20 -27.48 -38.40 34.37
C ALA A 20 -26.72 -39.71 34.59
N TYR A 21 -25.57 -39.84 33.95
CA TYR A 21 -24.71 -41.01 34.13
C TYR A 21 -24.15 -41.12 35.55
N THR A 22 -24.07 -42.35 36.07
CA THR A 22 -23.38 -42.60 37.34
C THR A 22 -21.96 -43.16 37.13
N VAL A 23 -21.07 -42.92 38.10
CA VAL A 23 -19.73 -43.54 38.10
C VAL A 23 -19.79 -45.01 38.55
N SER A 24 -20.77 -45.34 39.40
CA SER A 24 -20.97 -46.66 40.01
C SER A 24 -22.46 -47.04 40.01
N GLY A 25 -22.77 -48.31 40.30
CA GLY A 25 -24.13 -48.81 40.32
C GLY A 25 -24.64 -49.30 38.96
N SER A 26 -25.94 -49.55 38.88
CA SER A 26 -26.60 -50.16 37.72
C SER A 26 -26.72 -49.22 36.52
N HIS A 27 -26.84 -47.91 36.75
CA HIS A 27 -26.94 -46.90 35.68
C HIS A 27 -25.58 -46.29 35.31
N ARG A 28 -24.49 -47.00 35.58
CA ARG A 28 -23.15 -46.47 35.32
C ARG A 28 -22.89 -46.27 33.84
N ILE A 29 -22.03 -45.32 33.50
CA ILE A 29 -21.68 -45.05 32.11
C ILE A 29 -20.94 -46.22 31.45
N VAL A 30 -21.41 -46.60 30.27
CA VAL A 30 -20.81 -47.60 29.38
C VAL A 30 -20.80 -47.12 27.95
N CYS A 31 -19.91 -47.66 27.12
CA CYS A 31 -19.98 -47.52 25.68
C CYS A 31 -20.26 -48.87 25.01
N LEU A 32 -20.90 -48.83 23.84
CA LEU A 32 -20.91 -49.95 22.90
C LEU A 32 -19.64 -49.94 22.05
N LYS A 33 -19.38 -51.03 21.32
CA LYS A 33 -18.29 -51.09 20.32
C LYS A 33 -18.31 -49.99 19.26
N CYS A 34 -19.48 -49.36 19.03
CA CYS A 34 -19.61 -48.23 18.11
C CYS A 34 -19.25 -46.87 18.72
N GLY A 35 -18.87 -46.82 20.00
CA GLY A 35 -18.45 -45.61 20.71
C GLY A 35 -19.56 -44.85 21.45
N HIS A 36 -20.83 -45.07 21.12
CA HIS A 36 -21.96 -44.38 21.78
C HIS A 36 -22.15 -44.79 23.24
N LEU A 37 -22.56 -43.80 24.04
CA LEU A 37 -22.63 -43.86 25.51
C LEU A 37 -24.06 -44.08 25.98
N PHE A 38 -24.21 -44.90 27.03
CA PHE A 38 -25.49 -45.21 27.67
C PHE A 38 -25.27 -45.56 29.15
N GLY A 39 -26.34 -45.51 29.96
CA GLY A 39 -26.33 -46.14 31.28
C GLY A 39 -26.42 -47.67 31.15
N GLN A 40 -25.62 -48.39 31.93
CA GLN A 40 -25.45 -49.85 31.80
C GLN A 40 -26.79 -50.60 31.87
N SER A 41 -27.62 -50.32 32.86
CA SER A 41 -28.95 -50.94 33.04
C SER A 41 -29.89 -50.69 31.86
N CYS A 42 -29.83 -49.50 31.27
CA CYS A 42 -30.66 -49.12 30.14
C CYS A 42 -30.26 -49.85 28.86
N ILE A 43 -28.96 -49.87 28.53
CA ILE A 43 -28.51 -50.54 27.31
C ILE A 43 -28.55 -52.06 27.44
N GLU A 44 -28.33 -52.63 28.63
CA GLU A 44 -28.52 -54.06 28.87
C GLU A 44 -29.99 -54.46 28.68
N ARG A 45 -30.94 -53.67 29.23
CA ARG A 45 -32.38 -53.90 29.02
C ARG A 45 -32.74 -53.81 27.55
N TRP A 46 -32.27 -52.78 26.85
CA TRP A 46 -32.50 -52.58 25.42
C TRP A 46 -32.05 -53.78 24.58
N ILE A 47 -30.82 -54.26 24.81
CA ILE A 47 -30.25 -55.39 24.06
C ILE A 47 -31.01 -56.69 24.35
N ARG A 48 -31.51 -56.89 25.57
CA ARG A 48 -32.24 -58.10 25.96
C ARG A 48 -33.66 -58.16 25.40
N THR A 49 -34.32 -57.01 25.22
CA THR A 49 -35.71 -56.93 24.72
C THR A 49 -35.78 -57.06 23.19
N GLU A 50 -34.76 -56.57 22.47
CA GLU A 50 -34.76 -56.56 21.01
C GLU A 50 -34.40 -57.92 20.39
N LYS A 51 -35.19 -58.38 19.40
CA LYS A 51 -34.88 -59.61 18.64
C LYS A 51 -33.56 -59.49 17.88
N VAL A 52 -33.27 -58.30 17.34
CA VAL A 52 -32.02 -57.97 16.64
C VAL A 52 -31.53 -56.65 17.19
N ALA A 53 -30.84 -56.72 18.33
CA ALA A 53 -30.39 -55.54 19.05
C ALA A 53 -29.45 -54.66 18.20
N LYS A 54 -29.77 -53.37 18.16
CA LYS A 54 -29.01 -52.31 17.49
C LYS A 54 -28.76 -51.17 18.45
N CYS A 55 -27.66 -50.45 18.26
CA CYS A 55 -27.37 -49.22 19.00
C CYS A 55 -28.52 -48.21 18.78
N PRO A 56 -29.11 -47.65 19.86
CA PRO A 56 -30.16 -46.63 19.75
C PRO A 56 -29.75 -45.41 18.91
N GLN A 57 -28.46 -45.04 18.92
CA GLN A 57 -27.97 -43.82 18.27
C GLN A 57 -27.57 -44.04 16.80
N CYS A 58 -26.74 -45.04 16.48
CA CYS A 58 -26.25 -45.26 15.11
C CYS A 58 -26.78 -46.51 14.41
N LYS A 59 -27.66 -47.28 15.05
CA LYS A 59 -28.26 -48.53 14.51
C LYS A 59 -27.26 -49.66 14.19
N ALA A 60 -25.99 -49.53 14.58
CA ALA A 60 -25.01 -50.62 14.47
C ALA A 60 -25.40 -51.82 15.34
N LYS A 61 -25.08 -53.05 14.91
CA LYS A 61 -25.38 -54.29 15.67
C LYS A 61 -24.80 -54.21 17.09
N ALA A 62 -25.63 -54.45 18.10
CA ALA A 62 -25.25 -54.41 19.51
C ALA A 62 -25.43 -55.78 20.17
N ARG A 63 -24.48 -56.19 21.01
CA ARG A 63 -24.53 -57.42 21.81
C ARG A 63 -24.15 -57.09 23.25
N LEU A 64 -24.57 -57.92 24.21
CA LEU A 64 -24.18 -57.75 25.62
C LEU A 64 -22.66 -57.77 25.80
N THR A 65 -21.95 -58.56 24.99
CA THR A 65 -20.48 -58.63 24.97
C THR A 65 -19.81 -57.39 24.35
N ASP A 66 -20.57 -56.53 23.67
CA ASP A 66 -20.05 -55.29 23.09
C ASP A 66 -20.06 -54.13 24.11
N ILE A 67 -20.60 -54.32 25.32
CA ILE A 67 -20.68 -53.31 26.38
C ILE A 67 -19.34 -53.20 27.11
N ARG A 68 -18.79 -51.98 27.19
CA ARG A 68 -17.56 -51.67 27.92
C ARG A 68 -17.81 -50.58 28.96
N ARG A 69 -17.40 -50.85 30.20
CA ARG A 69 -17.49 -49.88 31.30
C ARG A 69 -16.42 -48.80 31.15
N LEU A 70 -16.80 -47.55 31.34
CA LEU A 70 -15.88 -46.42 31.35
C LEU A 70 -15.60 -46.00 32.79
N TYR A 71 -14.34 -45.78 33.12
CA TYR A 71 -13.88 -45.31 34.43
C TYR A 71 -13.34 -43.89 34.28
N VAL A 72 -14.27 -42.94 34.15
CA VAL A 72 -13.98 -41.53 33.84
C VAL A 72 -14.49 -40.63 34.97
N ARG A 73 -13.81 -39.51 35.22
CA ARG A 73 -14.24 -38.50 36.20
C ARG A 73 -15.33 -37.57 35.64
N ALA A 74 -15.18 -37.20 34.37
CA ALA A 74 -16.12 -36.38 33.61
C ALA A 74 -15.95 -36.69 32.12
N ILE A 75 -17.05 -36.64 31.37
CA ILE A 75 -17.03 -36.63 29.91
C ILE A 75 -17.51 -35.25 29.46
N LYS A 76 -16.74 -34.62 28.58
CA LYS A 76 -17.09 -33.33 27.97
C LYS A 76 -16.61 -33.35 26.54
N ALA A 77 -17.51 -33.03 25.61
CA ALA A 77 -17.14 -32.78 24.23
C ALA A 77 -16.84 -31.29 24.10
N LEU A 78 -15.59 -30.95 23.73
CA LEU A 78 -15.23 -29.58 23.41
C LEU A 78 -15.44 -29.35 21.91
N ASP A 79 -16.28 -28.38 21.56
CA ASP A 79 -16.38 -27.94 20.18
C ASP A 79 -15.06 -27.26 19.77
N THR A 80 -14.33 -27.92 18.88
CA THR A 80 -13.03 -27.46 18.36
C THR A 80 -13.13 -27.10 16.88
N THR A 81 -14.34 -26.98 16.34
CA THR A 81 -14.59 -26.72 14.91
C THR A 81 -13.91 -25.45 14.46
N GLU A 82 -14.06 -24.35 15.20
CA GLU A 82 -13.42 -23.07 14.87
C GLU A 82 -11.89 -23.15 14.98
N LEU A 83 -11.37 -23.83 16.00
CA LEU A 83 -9.93 -24.02 16.17
C LEU A 83 -9.31 -24.78 14.99
N GLU A 84 -9.96 -25.86 14.54
CA GLU A 84 -9.49 -26.65 13.41
C GLU A 84 -9.60 -25.87 12.08
N CYS A 85 -10.68 -25.11 11.87
CA CYS A 85 -10.83 -24.22 10.72
C CYS A 85 -9.70 -23.17 10.67
N LEU A 86 -9.43 -22.50 11.80
CA LEU A 86 -8.37 -21.49 11.90
C LEU A 86 -6.98 -22.08 11.65
N LYS A 87 -6.71 -23.30 12.15
CA LYS A 87 -5.45 -24.00 11.85
C LYS A 87 -5.28 -24.26 10.35
N GLN A 88 -6.32 -24.73 9.67
CA GLN A 88 -6.28 -24.98 8.22
C GLN A 88 -5.99 -23.70 7.44
N VAL A 89 -6.68 -22.61 7.75
CA VAL A 89 -6.47 -21.30 7.12
C VAL A 89 -5.06 -20.78 7.39
N ASN A 90 -4.56 -20.90 8.63
CA ASN A 90 -3.20 -20.48 8.98
C ASN A 90 -2.14 -21.29 8.21
N ASN A 91 -2.33 -22.60 8.06
CA ASN A 91 -1.44 -23.44 7.27
C ASN A 91 -1.41 -23.02 5.79
N ALA A 92 -2.58 -22.70 5.21
CA ALA A 92 -2.66 -22.19 3.83
C ALA A 92 -1.91 -20.85 3.68
N TYR A 93 -2.13 -19.90 4.58
CA TYR A 93 -1.41 -18.62 4.57
C TYR A 93 0.09 -18.79 4.76
N ARG A 94 0.55 -19.76 5.56
CA ARG A 94 1.98 -20.05 5.73
C ARG A 94 2.60 -20.56 4.43
N ALA A 95 1.95 -21.51 3.76
CA ALA A 95 2.42 -22.04 2.48
C ALA A 95 2.51 -20.94 1.40
N GLU A 96 1.51 -20.06 1.33
CA GLU A 96 1.53 -18.91 0.41
C GLU A 96 2.66 -17.93 0.74
N ASN A 97 2.84 -17.58 2.02
CA ASN A 97 3.93 -16.70 2.45
C ASN A 97 5.31 -17.27 2.12
N ASP A 98 5.52 -18.58 2.28
CA ASP A 98 6.79 -19.24 1.96
C ASP A 98 7.05 -19.22 0.44
N SER A 99 6.03 -19.46 -0.38
CA SER A 99 6.11 -19.34 -1.85
C SER A 99 6.48 -17.92 -2.29
N LEU A 100 5.80 -16.91 -1.72
CA LEU A 100 6.07 -15.50 -2.01
C LEU A 100 7.47 -15.08 -1.57
N ARG A 101 8.01 -15.63 -0.48
CA ARG A 101 9.39 -15.35 -0.04
C ARG A 101 10.43 -15.86 -1.03
N ILE A 102 10.25 -17.08 -1.54
CA ILE A 102 11.12 -17.66 -2.56
C ILE A 102 11.08 -16.83 -3.85
N GLU A 103 9.88 -16.46 -4.31
CA GLU A 103 9.73 -15.67 -5.52
C GLU A 103 10.32 -14.25 -5.38
N ASN A 104 10.11 -13.61 -4.23
CA ASN A 104 10.73 -12.32 -3.93
C ASN A 104 12.27 -12.40 -3.92
N GLN A 105 12.85 -13.48 -3.40
CA GLN A 105 14.29 -13.69 -3.44
C GLN A 105 14.78 -13.84 -4.89
N ARG A 106 14.10 -14.65 -5.70
CA ARG A 106 14.42 -14.86 -7.13
C ARG A 106 14.38 -13.55 -7.92
N LEU A 107 13.35 -12.73 -7.71
CA LEU A 107 13.22 -11.43 -8.37
C LEU A 107 14.32 -10.44 -7.95
N LYS A 108 14.68 -10.41 -6.66
CA LYS A 108 15.81 -9.58 -6.17
C LYS A 108 17.12 -9.98 -6.83
N GLU A 109 17.39 -11.28 -6.95
CA GLU A 109 18.59 -11.78 -7.63
C GLU A 109 18.62 -11.39 -9.11
N LYS A 110 17.47 -11.46 -9.79
CA LYS A 110 17.34 -11.03 -11.20
C LYS A 110 17.64 -9.53 -11.35
N ILE A 111 17.09 -8.67 -10.50
CA ILE A 111 17.37 -7.22 -10.53
C ILE A 111 18.86 -6.94 -10.33
N ILE A 112 19.55 -7.67 -9.44
CA ILE A 112 21.00 -7.51 -9.23
C ILE A 112 21.79 -7.93 -10.47
N LYS A 113 21.40 -9.03 -11.14
CA LYS A 113 22.05 -9.51 -12.37
C LYS A 113 21.86 -8.52 -13.52
N ASP A 114 20.64 -8.06 -13.74
CA ASP A 114 20.30 -7.10 -14.79
C ASP A 114 20.97 -5.73 -14.54
N GLY A 115 21.08 -5.31 -13.27
CA GLY A 115 21.79 -4.09 -12.89
C GLY A 115 23.30 -4.14 -13.11
N LYS A 116 23.93 -5.32 -12.97
CA LYS A 116 25.37 -5.52 -13.28
C LYS A 116 25.63 -5.61 -14.78
N HIS A 117 24.71 -6.19 -15.53
CA HIS A 117 24.85 -6.41 -16.97
C HIS A 117 24.11 -5.36 -17.79
N ASN A 118 24.12 -4.11 -17.35
CA ASN A 118 23.51 -3.02 -18.11
C ASN A 118 24.53 -2.45 -19.12
N PRO A 119 24.54 -2.90 -20.41
CA PRO A 119 25.46 -2.37 -21.41
C PRO A 119 25.27 -0.86 -21.62
N TYR A 120 24.06 -0.35 -21.33
CA TYR A 120 23.76 1.07 -21.40
C TYR A 120 24.53 1.89 -20.37
N LYS A 121 25.00 1.31 -19.26
CA LYS A 121 25.79 2.06 -18.27
C LYS A 121 27.17 2.43 -18.81
N ALA A 122 27.86 1.48 -19.44
CA ALA A 122 29.16 1.75 -20.07
C ALA A 122 29.01 2.69 -21.27
N GLU A 123 27.96 2.52 -22.07
CA GLU A 123 27.65 3.39 -23.19
C GLU A 123 27.31 4.82 -22.74
N MET A 124 26.53 4.96 -21.67
CA MET A 124 26.18 6.26 -21.07
C MET A 124 27.43 6.97 -20.51
N GLU A 125 28.36 6.23 -19.92
CA GLU A 125 29.64 6.79 -19.45
C GLU A 125 30.52 7.24 -20.63
N ARG A 126 30.59 6.44 -21.71
CA ARG A 126 31.28 6.80 -22.95
C ARG A 126 30.71 8.08 -23.58
N LEU A 127 29.39 8.12 -23.76
CA LEU A 127 28.69 9.28 -24.32
C LEU A 127 28.82 10.52 -23.43
N SER A 128 28.93 10.35 -22.11
CA SER A 128 29.17 11.45 -21.17
C SER A 128 30.55 12.08 -21.37
N ILE A 129 31.59 11.26 -21.53
CA ILE A 129 32.96 11.71 -21.82
C ILE A 129 33.00 12.44 -23.17
N GLU A 130 32.39 11.86 -24.21
CA GLU A 130 32.34 12.47 -25.54
C GLU A 130 31.58 13.81 -25.51
N ASN A 131 30.44 13.88 -24.82
CA ASN A 131 29.71 15.13 -24.64
C ASN A 131 30.53 16.19 -23.90
N ALA A 132 31.31 15.82 -22.88
CA ALA A 132 32.19 16.75 -22.19
C ALA A 132 33.28 17.31 -23.12
N GLN A 133 33.87 16.46 -23.97
CA GLN A 133 34.86 16.87 -24.97
C GLN A 133 34.27 17.81 -26.03
N LEU A 134 33.07 17.49 -26.56
CA LEU A 134 32.38 18.34 -27.53
C LEU A 134 32.03 19.70 -26.94
N LYS A 135 31.53 19.75 -25.70
CA LYS A 135 31.27 21.01 -24.98
C LYS A 135 32.53 21.87 -24.82
N ALA A 136 33.67 21.26 -24.51
CA ALA A 136 34.94 21.98 -24.41
C ALA A 136 35.39 22.57 -25.76
N LYS A 137 35.23 21.83 -26.87
CA LYS A 137 35.53 22.31 -28.23
C LYS A 137 34.64 23.49 -28.63
N ILE A 138 33.34 23.41 -28.36
CA ILE A 138 32.38 24.49 -28.64
C ILE A 138 32.78 25.77 -27.89
N ALA A 139 33.13 25.65 -26.60
CA ALA A 139 33.55 26.81 -25.79
C ALA A 139 34.82 27.51 -26.34
N VAL A 140 35.76 26.76 -26.94
CA VAL A 140 36.94 27.33 -27.61
C VAL A 140 36.56 28.06 -28.89
N GLN A 141 35.68 27.49 -29.71
CA GLN A 141 35.19 28.12 -30.93
C GLN A 141 34.41 29.40 -30.64
N GLU A 142 33.56 29.42 -29.62
CA GLU A 142 32.84 30.61 -29.20
C GLU A 142 33.77 31.75 -28.76
N LYS A 143 34.86 31.43 -28.03
CA LYS A 143 35.90 32.41 -27.67
C LYS A 143 36.66 32.96 -28.87
N LEU A 144 36.85 32.16 -29.92
CA LEU A 144 37.50 32.63 -31.16
C LEU A 144 36.54 33.53 -31.95
N ALA A 145 35.27 33.15 -32.03
CA ALA A 145 34.25 33.91 -32.74
C ALA A 145 33.86 35.23 -32.04
N SER A 146 34.06 35.34 -30.72
CA SER A 146 33.89 36.61 -30.01
C SER A 146 35.04 37.60 -30.26
N LYS A 147 36.27 37.12 -30.46
CA LYS A 147 37.43 37.96 -30.84
C LYS A 147 37.28 38.58 -32.24
N LEU A 148 36.58 37.94 -33.16
CA LEU A 148 36.35 38.44 -34.53
C LEU A 148 35.21 39.48 -34.63
N ARG A 149 34.37 39.61 -33.60
CA ARG A 149 33.16 40.46 -33.61
C ARG A 149 33.34 41.81 -32.91
N SER A 150 34.57 42.26 -32.66
CA SER A 150 34.90 43.47 -31.89
C SER A 150 34.64 44.82 -32.59
N ALA A 151 33.55 44.97 -33.35
CA ALA A 151 33.19 46.23 -34.04
C ALA A 151 31.71 46.61 -33.93
N ALA A 152 30.96 46.10 -32.94
CA ALA A 152 29.58 46.51 -32.69
C ALA A 152 29.45 47.27 -31.34
N PRO A 153 28.69 48.37 -31.27
CA PRO A 153 28.48 49.14 -30.05
C PRO A 153 27.73 48.31 -29.00
N PRO A 154 27.82 48.65 -27.70
CA PRO A 154 27.30 47.81 -26.63
C PRO A 154 25.77 47.82 -26.65
N ALA A 155 25.18 46.75 -27.17
CA ALA A 155 23.77 46.46 -26.92
C ALA A 155 23.59 46.17 -25.42
N ALA A 156 22.55 46.77 -24.85
CA ALA A 156 22.24 46.76 -23.43
C ALA A 156 22.35 45.37 -22.79
N LYS A 157 22.92 45.33 -21.58
CA LYS A 157 23.02 44.12 -20.73
C LYS A 157 21.62 43.53 -20.51
N MET A 158 21.26 42.54 -21.32
CA MET A 158 20.05 41.74 -21.10
C MET A 158 20.35 40.79 -19.93
N MET A 159 19.73 41.04 -18.78
CA MET A 159 19.77 40.13 -17.63
C MET A 159 19.27 38.76 -18.08
N LYS A 160 20.11 37.72 -17.91
CA LYS A 160 19.71 36.32 -18.12
C LYS A 160 18.69 35.96 -17.03
N GLY A 161 17.40 36.07 -17.35
CA GLY A 161 16.33 35.49 -16.55
C GLY A 161 16.51 33.97 -16.49
N ALA A 162 16.77 33.44 -15.29
CA ALA A 162 16.79 32.01 -15.08
C ALA A 162 15.35 31.49 -14.99
N TYR A 163 15.01 30.54 -15.86
CA TYR A 163 13.70 29.90 -15.93
C TYR A 163 13.73 28.53 -15.23
N PHE A 164 12.70 28.25 -14.43
CA PHE A 164 12.45 26.91 -13.90
C PHE A 164 11.45 26.20 -14.83
N SER A 165 11.88 25.09 -15.45
CA SER A 165 11.01 24.26 -16.31
C SER A 165 10.79 22.92 -15.63
N LEU A 166 9.54 22.67 -15.22
CA LEU A 166 9.08 21.37 -14.72
C LEU A 166 8.60 20.50 -15.89
N LEU A 167 9.54 19.93 -16.64
CA LEU A 167 9.22 18.84 -17.56
C LEU A 167 9.09 17.55 -16.74
N ALA A 168 7.96 16.86 -16.89
CA ALA A 168 7.80 15.48 -16.41
C ALA A 168 8.72 14.56 -17.24
N GLY A 169 9.89 14.23 -16.70
CA GLY A 169 10.93 13.45 -17.38
C GLY A 169 12.27 13.50 -16.62
N PRO A 170 13.32 12.76 -17.06
CA PRO A 170 14.58 12.63 -16.33
C PRO A 170 15.22 13.99 -16.04
N THR A 171 15.58 14.22 -14.78
CA THR A 171 16.10 15.50 -14.25
C THR A 171 17.27 16.05 -15.08
N LEU A 172 17.04 17.15 -15.81
CA LEU A 172 18.09 17.95 -16.42
C LEU A 172 18.45 19.12 -15.48
N HIS A 173 19.68 19.12 -14.97
CA HIS A 173 20.23 20.25 -14.20
C HIS A 173 20.44 21.46 -15.13
N LEU A 174 19.60 22.49 -15.00
CA LEU A 174 19.64 23.70 -15.85
C LEU A 174 20.26 24.94 -15.17
N SER A 175 20.77 24.80 -13.93
CA SER A 175 21.58 25.83 -13.27
C SER A 175 22.39 25.20 -12.13
N SER A 176 23.66 25.58 -12.01
CA SER A 176 24.57 25.16 -10.93
C SER A 176 24.43 26.02 -9.67
N GLU A 177 23.58 27.07 -9.69
CA GLU A 177 23.35 27.91 -8.53
C GLU A 177 22.09 27.46 -7.77
N PRO A 178 22.22 27.08 -6.49
CA PRO A 178 21.07 26.86 -5.62
C PRO A 178 20.24 28.16 -5.53
N GLY A 179 19.00 28.14 -6.03
CA GLY A 179 18.04 29.23 -5.81
C GLY A 179 17.85 30.24 -6.95
N SER A 180 18.11 29.89 -8.21
CA SER A 180 17.64 30.65 -9.37
C SER A 180 16.11 30.88 -9.29
N ARG A 181 15.68 32.14 -9.38
CA ARG A 181 14.28 32.58 -9.19
C ARG A 181 13.83 33.41 -10.39
N SER A 182 12.59 33.22 -10.81
CA SER A 182 11.91 34.11 -11.75
C SER A 182 11.00 35.05 -10.96
N LEU A 183 11.12 36.36 -11.23
CA LEU A 183 10.22 37.39 -10.72
C LEU A 183 9.36 37.91 -11.89
N ASP A 184 8.23 38.54 -11.58
CA ASP A 184 7.45 39.29 -12.56
C ASP A 184 8.28 40.47 -13.12
N THR A 185 7.74 41.14 -14.15
CA THR A 185 8.43 42.27 -14.81
C THR A 185 8.75 43.42 -13.85
N ASN A 186 8.06 43.49 -12.72
CA ASN A 186 8.19 44.55 -11.73
C ASN A 186 9.13 44.16 -10.57
N GLY A 187 9.51 42.89 -10.46
CA GLY A 187 10.33 42.38 -9.37
C GLY A 187 9.56 42.12 -8.05
N GLU A 188 8.24 42.22 -8.07
CA GLU A 188 7.38 42.24 -6.87
C GLU A 188 6.86 40.84 -6.51
N HIS A 189 6.63 39.99 -7.51
CA HIS A 189 6.07 38.66 -7.32
C HIS A 189 6.96 37.57 -7.91
N PHE A 190 7.01 36.43 -7.25
CA PHE A 190 7.48 35.17 -7.81
C PHE A 190 6.45 34.62 -8.78
N VAL A 191 6.94 34.24 -9.95
CA VAL A 191 6.10 33.75 -11.05
C VAL A 191 6.17 32.23 -11.16
N VAL A 192 5.05 31.62 -11.52
CA VAL A 192 5.02 30.25 -12.04
C VAL A 192 5.02 30.35 -13.55
N ALA A 193 6.08 29.86 -14.19
CA ALA A 193 6.19 29.80 -15.64
C ALA A 193 5.81 28.39 -16.11
N CYS A 194 4.83 28.29 -17.00
CA CYS A 194 4.49 27.04 -17.67
C CYS A 194 4.95 27.12 -19.13
N LYS A 195 5.86 26.22 -19.51
CA LYS A 195 6.32 26.10 -20.90
C LYS A 195 5.61 24.91 -21.55
N ILE A 196 4.61 25.20 -22.38
CA ILE A 196 3.88 24.17 -23.13
C ILE A 196 4.59 23.96 -24.47
N THR A 197 5.49 22.98 -24.55
CA THR A 197 6.33 22.71 -25.72
C THR A 197 5.61 22.05 -26.91
N ALA A 198 4.29 21.93 -26.89
CA ALA A 198 3.55 21.22 -27.94
C ALA A 198 3.27 22.07 -29.20
N ASN A 199 3.09 23.39 -29.10
CA ASN A 199 2.56 24.21 -30.21
C ASN A 199 3.27 25.56 -30.45
N GLY A 200 4.50 25.75 -29.98
CA GLY A 200 5.24 27.01 -30.20
C GLY A 200 4.56 28.25 -29.60
N ARG A 201 3.70 28.08 -28.60
CA ARG A 201 3.09 29.19 -27.85
C ARG A 201 4.12 29.81 -26.91
N ASP A 202 4.11 31.14 -26.85
CA ASP A 202 4.95 31.98 -26.01
C ASP A 202 4.93 31.54 -24.54
N ASP A 203 6.08 31.70 -23.88
CA ASP A 203 6.25 31.42 -22.46
C ASP A 203 5.24 32.28 -21.66
N THR A 204 4.24 31.63 -21.06
CA THR A 204 3.24 32.32 -20.24
C THR A 204 3.73 32.38 -18.80
N VAL A 205 3.76 33.60 -18.26
CA VAL A 205 4.27 33.90 -16.92
C VAL A 205 3.15 34.54 -16.10
N ILE A 206 2.79 33.89 -14.98
CA ILE A 206 1.76 34.40 -14.06
C ILE A 206 2.41 34.74 -12.72
N PRO A 207 2.22 35.96 -12.18
CA PRO A 207 2.62 36.28 -10.81
C PRO A 207 1.73 35.54 -9.82
N VAL A 208 2.33 34.65 -9.02
CA VAL A 208 1.57 33.78 -8.10
C VAL A 208 1.86 34.08 -6.65
N HIS A 209 3.11 34.36 -6.24
CA HIS A 209 3.45 34.56 -4.82
C HIS A 209 4.18 35.87 -4.58
N SER A 210 3.90 36.59 -3.49
CA SER A 210 4.64 37.82 -3.12
C SER A 210 5.93 37.55 -2.34
N ARG A 211 6.12 36.31 -1.89
CA ARG A 211 7.35 35.80 -1.27
C ARG A 211 7.72 34.46 -1.88
N LYS A 212 8.86 33.90 -1.45
CA LYS A 212 9.46 32.71 -2.07
C LYS A 212 8.47 31.53 -2.09
N PRO A 213 8.15 30.95 -3.26
CA PRO A 213 7.43 29.69 -3.35
C PRO A 213 8.32 28.55 -2.86
N ARG A 214 7.75 27.63 -2.09
CA ARG A 214 8.44 26.48 -1.48
C ARG A 214 8.08 25.17 -2.16
N CYS A 215 6.85 25.03 -2.63
CA CYS A 215 6.41 23.83 -3.33
C CYS A 215 5.46 24.19 -4.48
N CYS A 216 5.57 23.46 -5.57
CA CYS A 216 4.68 23.53 -6.72
C CYS A 216 4.45 22.11 -7.29
N LYS A 217 3.20 21.79 -7.65
CA LYS A 217 2.78 20.48 -8.15
C LYS A 217 1.70 20.64 -9.22
N PHE A 218 1.95 20.08 -10.40
CA PHE A 218 0.89 19.88 -11.40
C PHE A 218 -0.20 18.97 -10.84
N SER A 219 -1.46 19.23 -11.22
CA SER A 219 -2.54 18.30 -10.94
C SER A 219 -2.33 17.02 -11.77
N PRO A 220 -2.42 15.83 -11.15
CA PRO A 220 -2.43 14.57 -11.90
C PRO A 220 -3.77 14.35 -12.64
N PHE A 221 -4.79 15.18 -12.36
CA PHE A 221 -6.12 15.11 -12.96
C PHE A 221 -6.31 16.10 -14.12
N ASN A 222 -5.59 17.24 -14.09
CA ASN A 222 -5.63 18.24 -15.16
C ASN A 222 -4.27 18.92 -15.34
N HIS A 223 -3.60 18.66 -16.46
CA HIS A 223 -2.25 19.17 -16.75
C HIS A 223 -2.19 20.70 -16.94
N GLN A 224 -3.34 21.38 -17.05
CA GLN A 224 -3.41 22.83 -17.15
C GLN A 224 -3.42 23.52 -15.78
N ILE A 225 -3.46 22.77 -14.67
CA ILE A 225 -3.57 23.34 -13.33
C ILE A 225 -2.32 23.04 -12.50
N VAL A 226 -1.82 24.06 -11.80
CA VAL A 226 -0.68 24.00 -10.89
C VAL A 226 -1.09 24.45 -9.50
N LEU A 227 -0.80 23.62 -8.50
CA LEU A 227 -0.87 23.96 -7.08
C LEU A 227 0.48 24.50 -6.62
N SER A 228 0.51 25.61 -5.90
CA SER A 228 1.75 26.16 -5.32
C SER A 228 1.53 26.74 -3.94
N THR A 229 2.57 26.72 -3.10
CA THR A 229 2.55 27.37 -1.79
C THR A 229 3.93 27.96 -1.46
N GLY A 230 3.97 28.93 -0.54
CA GLY A 230 5.19 29.67 -0.24
C GLY A 230 5.21 30.40 1.09
N GLU A 231 6.25 31.23 1.24
CA GLU A 231 6.51 32.07 2.42
C GLU A 231 5.54 33.24 2.58
N ASP A 232 4.67 33.47 1.59
CA ASP A 232 3.65 34.52 1.62
C ASP A 232 2.34 34.08 2.30
N HIS A 233 2.35 32.91 2.94
CA HIS A 233 1.19 32.36 3.64
C HIS A 233 0.00 32.13 2.69
N THR A 234 0.26 31.71 1.46
CA THR A 234 -0.80 31.37 0.51
C THR A 234 -0.64 29.99 -0.11
N LEU A 235 -1.78 29.36 -0.39
CA LEU A 235 -1.92 28.23 -1.30
C LEU A 235 -2.62 28.75 -2.56
N CYS A 236 -1.96 28.63 -3.70
CA CYS A 236 -2.47 29.11 -4.97
C CYS A 236 -2.75 27.95 -5.92
N VAL A 237 -3.89 28.00 -6.59
CA VAL A 237 -4.24 27.14 -7.73
C VAL A 237 -4.20 28.01 -8.97
N THR A 238 -3.31 27.71 -9.89
CA THR A 238 -3.07 28.50 -11.10
C THR A 238 -3.46 27.70 -12.33
N SER A 239 -4.37 28.23 -13.15
CA SER A 239 -4.75 27.65 -14.44
C SER A 239 -3.89 28.24 -15.56
N PHE A 240 -3.48 27.37 -16.48
CA PHE A 240 -2.73 27.66 -17.71
C PHE A 240 -3.52 27.19 -18.94
N ASP A 241 -4.85 27.34 -18.87
CA ASP A 241 -5.76 27.17 -20.01
C ASP A 241 -5.63 28.32 -21.02
N GLU A 242 -6.67 28.57 -21.83
CA GLU A 242 -6.70 29.70 -22.77
C GLU A 242 -6.61 31.09 -22.11
N HIS A 243 -6.94 31.18 -20.81
CA HIS A 243 -6.91 32.42 -20.02
C HIS A 243 -6.08 32.22 -18.74
N PRO A 244 -4.73 32.19 -18.86
CA PRO A 244 -3.84 31.85 -17.76
C PRO A 244 -4.01 32.81 -16.57
N ARG A 245 -4.39 32.28 -15.41
CA ARG A 245 -4.71 33.07 -14.20
C ARG A 245 -4.55 32.28 -12.91
N VAL A 246 -4.39 32.98 -11.80
CA VAL A 246 -4.55 32.39 -10.46
C VAL A 246 -6.04 32.19 -10.20
N GLN A 247 -6.51 30.94 -10.23
CA GLN A 247 -7.92 30.58 -10.03
C GLN A 247 -8.33 30.67 -8.56
N HIS A 248 -7.46 30.23 -7.64
CA HIS A 248 -7.68 30.33 -6.20
C HIS A 248 -6.42 30.84 -5.51
N ARG A 249 -6.59 31.75 -4.55
CA ARG A 249 -5.56 32.20 -3.62
C ARG A 249 -6.11 32.08 -2.21
N ILE A 250 -5.68 31.03 -1.50
CA ILE A 250 -6.19 30.68 -0.18
C ILE A 250 -5.16 31.12 0.86
N PRO A 251 -5.52 31.99 1.82
CA PRO A 251 -4.63 32.35 2.91
C PRO A 251 -4.41 31.17 3.86
N LEU A 252 -3.18 31.03 4.37
CA LEU A 252 -2.73 29.99 5.29
C LEU A 252 -2.31 30.63 6.62
N PRO A 253 -2.41 29.92 7.76
CA PRO A 253 -2.04 30.47 9.06
C PRO A 253 -0.51 30.56 9.28
N SER A 254 0.29 29.82 8.52
CA SER A 254 1.76 29.87 8.49
C SER A 254 2.28 29.69 7.06
N SER A 255 3.60 29.72 6.88
CA SER A 255 4.20 29.52 5.55
C SER A 255 3.98 28.08 5.09
N GLY A 256 3.49 27.87 3.87
CA GLY A 256 3.35 26.52 3.35
C GLY A 256 4.69 25.96 2.90
N TRP A 257 5.03 24.76 3.38
CA TRP A 257 6.27 24.06 3.08
C TRP A 257 6.12 23.08 1.93
N CYS A 258 4.98 22.39 1.85
CA CYS A 258 4.69 21.43 0.80
C CYS A 258 3.19 21.44 0.48
N CYS A 259 2.83 21.03 -0.73
CA CYS A 259 1.44 20.83 -1.13
C CYS A 259 1.32 19.60 -2.02
N CYS A 260 0.17 18.94 -1.99
CA CYS A 260 -0.16 17.84 -2.88
C CYS A 260 -1.66 17.79 -3.20
N TRP A 261 -1.98 17.13 -4.31
CA TRP A 261 -3.35 16.81 -4.70
C TRP A 261 -3.78 15.51 -4.03
N LEU A 262 -4.97 15.51 -3.43
CA LEU A 262 -5.61 14.32 -2.86
C LEU A 262 -6.67 13.75 -3.82
N SER A 263 -7.38 14.64 -4.52
CA SER A 263 -8.38 14.34 -5.54
C SER A 263 -8.43 15.47 -6.58
N GLU A 264 -9.35 15.41 -7.54
CA GLU A 264 -9.57 16.50 -8.50
C GLU A 264 -9.99 17.82 -7.82
N SER A 265 -10.65 17.74 -6.66
CA SER A 265 -11.18 18.87 -5.90
C SER A 265 -10.47 19.12 -4.57
N ASP A 266 -9.66 18.17 -4.07
CA ASP A 266 -9.07 18.23 -2.74
C ASP A 266 -7.55 18.31 -2.80
N VAL A 267 -6.99 19.16 -1.94
CA VAL A 267 -5.56 19.39 -1.80
C VAL A 267 -5.17 19.39 -0.33
N ALA A 268 -3.94 18.98 -0.04
CA ALA A 268 -3.32 19.12 1.26
C ALA A 268 -2.13 20.07 1.19
N VAL A 269 -1.91 20.80 2.29
CA VAL A 269 -0.76 21.70 2.46
C VAL A 269 -0.10 21.41 3.81
N GLY A 270 1.21 21.22 3.79
CA GLY A 270 2.03 21.19 4.99
C GLY A 270 2.46 22.62 5.35
N LEU A 271 2.28 22.98 6.62
CA LEU A 271 2.38 24.33 7.18
C LEU A 271 3.56 24.49 8.14
#